data_AF-A0A7W2YKP2-F1
#
_entry.id   AF-A0A7W2YKP2-F1
#
_cell.length_a   1.000
_cell.length_b   1.000
_cell.length_c   1.000
_cell.angle_alpha   90.00
_cell.angle_beta   90.00
_cell.angle_gamma   90.00
#
_symmetry.space_group_name_H-M   'P 1'
#
loop_
_entity.id
_entity.type
_entity.pdbx_description
1 polymer ?
#
loop_
_entity_poly.entity_id
_entity_poly.type
_entity_poly.pdbx_seq_one_letter_code
_entity_poly.pdbx_strand_id
1 'polypeptide(L)'
;MQELLDSSALLGDTQAMRSRFNEDGYLFLRQQIEPEVLLALRSSITSICQRHGWLAANTDPLEAISDHQPVVEGEEAYFPVYDDIQRLESFHALAHHHKLMELMQALLGPSAFPHPLSICRLVFPDNVEWSTPPHQDYPNNQGTRDLLASWLPLGDCPIELGPLAILKGSQQLGLLPLTFSLGAGHRQCVLDERHEELEWHSADFAAGDLLIFHSLTVHRALPNLSNRMRLSVDFRYQREHEALTEQSLLPHFNRESWDSIYQGWSNTSLQYYWKNKSYKLNAWDSSFQELPEEEWQESLKQRIRYDRQLAQRYAKRGANTPEQGSIN
;
A
#
# COMPACT_ATOMS: atom_id res chain seq x y z
N MET A 1 5.60 9.47 18.61
CA MET A 1 5.95 8.52 17.53
C MET A 1 7.41 8.23 17.68
N GLN A 2 7.78 6.95 17.73
CA GLN A 2 9.15 6.48 17.88
C GLN A 2 9.74 6.13 16.50
N GLU A 3 11.06 5.94 16.44
CA GLU A 3 11.75 5.46 15.23
C GLU A 3 11.52 3.94 15.06
N LEU A 4 11.36 3.47 13.80
CA LEU A 4 11.37 2.04 13.48
C LEU A 4 12.75 1.45 13.78
N LEU A 5 12.77 0.28 14.41
CA LEU A 5 14.02 -0.40 14.73
C LEU A 5 14.58 -1.10 13.48
N ASP A 6 15.73 -0.63 13.00
CA ASP A 6 16.45 -1.27 11.90
C ASP A 6 16.90 -2.68 12.32
N SER A 7 16.35 -3.67 11.62
CA SER A 7 16.58 -5.10 11.86
C SER A 7 17.60 -5.70 10.88
N SER A 8 18.27 -4.88 10.07
CA SER A 8 19.22 -5.35 9.04
C SER A 8 20.40 -6.12 9.62
N ALA A 9 20.79 -5.85 10.87
CA ALA A 9 21.83 -6.60 11.57
C ALA A 9 21.46 -8.07 11.86
N LEU A 10 20.17 -8.44 11.74
CA LEU A 10 19.68 -9.80 11.96
C LEU A 10 19.70 -10.66 10.67
N LEU A 11 20.03 -10.07 9.52
CA LEU A 11 20.07 -10.77 8.25
C LEU A 11 21.04 -11.96 8.30
N GLY A 12 20.56 -13.12 7.84
CA GLY A 12 21.30 -14.39 7.92
C GLY A 12 21.04 -15.19 9.20
N ASP A 13 20.49 -14.58 10.25
CA ASP A 13 20.02 -15.28 11.45
C ASP A 13 18.48 -15.39 11.44
N THR A 14 17.98 -16.48 10.84
CA THR A 14 16.54 -16.72 10.72
C THR A 14 15.85 -16.81 12.09
N GLN A 15 16.53 -17.32 13.12
CA GLN A 15 15.93 -17.44 14.45
C GLN A 15 15.77 -16.06 15.09
N ALA A 16 16.81 -15.22 15.02
CA ALA A 16 16.75 -13.86 15.53
C ALA A 16 15.73 -13.00 14.78
N MET A 17 15.66 -13.11 13.45
CA MET A 17 14.66 -12.42 12.64
C MET A 17 13.23 -12.81 13.05
N ARG A 18 12.94 -14.10 13.20
CA ARG A 18 11.63 -14.58 13.66
C ARG A 18 11.33 -14.12 15.08
N SER A 19 12.32 -14.13 15.98
CA SER A 19 12.15 -13.65 17.35
C SER A 19 11.75 -12.18 17.37
N ARG A 20 12.48 -11.32 16.63
CA ARG A 20 12.17 -9.89 16.48
C ARG A 20 10.78 -9.69 15.86
N PHE A 21 10.48 -10.40 14.79
CA PHE A 21 9.20 -10.29 14.09
C PHE A 21 8.01 -10.69 14.97
N ASN A 22 8.14 -11.77 15.74
CA ASN A 22 7.08 -12.22 16.65
C ASN A 22 6.85 -11.24 17.82
N GLU A 23 7.93 -10.65 18.35
CA GLU A 23 7.87 -9.63 19.40
C GLU A 23 7.21 -8.35 18.86
N ASP A 24 7.76 -7.78 17.79
CA ASP A 24 7.46 -6.41 17.36
C ASP A 24 6.30 -6.34 16.35
N GLY A 25 6.01 -7.43 15.66
CA GLY A 25 4.99 -7.51 14.60
C GLY A 25 5.46 -7.03 13.23
N TYR A 26 6.74 -6.65 13.12
CA TYR A 26 7.35 -6.16 11.90
C TYR A 26 8.86 -6.41 11.85
N LEU A 27 9.44 -6.28 10.65
CA LEU A 27 10.86 -6.02 10.42
C LEU A 27 11.00 -4.80 9.51
N PHE A 28 11.75 -3.80 9.96
CA PHE A 28 12.23 -2.72 9.11
C PHE A 28 13.66 -3.04 8.67
N LEU A 29 13.91 -3.05 7.36
CA LEU A 29 15.18 -3.48 6.78
C LEU A 29 15.65 -2.43 5.78
N ARG A 30 16.87 -1.94 5.95
CA ARG A 30 17.44 -0.87 5.12
C ARG A 30 18.20 -1.42 3.92
N GLN A 31 18.06 -0.77 2.77
CA GLN A 31 18.87 -1.02 1.56
C GLN A 31 18.91 -2.49 1.11
N GLN A 32 17.76 -3.17 1.14
CA GLN A 32 17.64 -4.58 0.75
C GLN A 32 17.33 -4.77 -0.73
N ILE A 33 16.71 -3.78 -1.36
CA ILE A 33 16.44 -3.79 -2.81
C ILE A 33 17.32 -2.75 -3.47
N GLU A 34 17.88 -3.11 -4.61
CA GLU A 34 18.69 -2.22 -5.45
C GLU A 34 17.85 -0.98 -5.81
N PRO A 35 18.29 0.24 -5.45
CA PRO A 35 17.55 1.47 -5.72
C PRO A 35 17.19 1.63 -7.21
N GLU A 36 18.04 1.15 -8.11
CA GLU A 36 17.83 1.20 -9.56
C GLU A 36 16.58 0.42 -9.99
N VAL A 37 16.29 -0.72 -9.35
CA VAL A 37 15.09 -1.53 -9.64
C VAL A 37 13.83 -0.75 -9.26
N LEU A 38 13.85 -0.12 -8.08
CA LEU A 38 12.72 0.67 -7.58
C LEU A 38 12.52 1.95 -8.40
N LEU A 39 13.61 2.64 -8.76
CA LEU A 39 13.57 3.86 -9.55
C LEU A 39 13.15 3.60 -11.00
N ALA A 40 13.48 2.45 -11.58
CA ALA A 40 12.98 2.05 -12.90
C ALA A 40 11.47 1.83 -12.90
N LEU A 41 10.93 1.15 -11.87
CA LEU A 41 9.48 1.01 -11.70
C LEU A 41 8.82 2.37 -11.43
N ARG A 42 9.44 3.21 -10.58
CA ARG A 42 9.00 4.59 -10.35
C ARG A 42 8.92 5.39 -11.65
N SER A 43 9.94 5.29 -12.51
CA SER A 43 9.98 5.96 -13.81
C SER A 43 8.79 5.56 -14.70
N SER A 44 8.48 4.26 -14.72
CA SER A 44 7.33 3.73 -15.49
C SER A 44 6.00 4.27 -14.96
N ILE A 45 5.80 4.25 -13.63
CA ILE A 45 4.59 4.73 -12.98
C ILE A 45 4.42 6.25 -13.14
N THR A 46 5.48 7.02 -12.90
CA THR A 46 5.45 8.48 -13.05
C THR A 46 5.23 8.91 -14.50
N SER A 47 5.76 8.16 -15.47
CA SER A 47 5.45 8.37 -16.90
C SER A 47 3.96 8.15 -17.18
N ILE A 48 3.34 7.11 -16.60
CA ILE A 48 1.89 6.88 -16.72
C ILE A 48 1.13 8.06 -16.08
N CYS A 49 1.45 8.43 -14.84
CA CYS A 49 0.84 9.58 -14.17
C CYS A 49 0.96 10.88 -14.99
N GLN A 50 2.12 11.14 -15.61
CA GLN A 50 2.32 12.29 -16.47
C GLN A 50 1.42 12.26 -17.71
N ARG A 51 1.31 11.12 -18.40
CA ARG A 51 0.43 10.97 -19.58
C ARG A 51 -1.04 11.25 -19.24
N HIS A 52 -1.46 10.90 -18.03
CA HIS A 52 -2.81 11.15 -17.52
C HIS A 52 -2.96 12.53 -16.85
N GLY A 53 -1.94 13.38 -16.87
CA GLY A 53 -1.99 14.76 -16.37
C GLY A 53 -1.96 14.90 -14.85
N TRP A 54 -1.53 13.85 -14.12
CA TRP A 54 -1.49 13.88 -12.65
C TRP A 54 -0.24 14.59 -12.10
N LEU A 55 0.78 14.80 -12.92
CA LEU A 55 2.02 15.47 -12.52
C LEU A 55 2.07 16.90 -13.08
N ALA A 56 2.70 17.80 -12.33
CA ALA A 56 2.89 19.19 -12.73
C ALA A 56 3.69 19.28 -14.04
N ALA A 57 3.33 20.22 -14.90
CA ALA A 57 4.07 20.45 -16.14
C ALA A 57 5.47 21.02 -15.87
N ASN A 58 6.43 20.74 -16.76
CA ASN A 58 7.81 21.24 -16.71
C ASN A 58 8.61 20.83 -15.46
N THR A 59 8.21 19.78 -14.76
CA THR A 59 9.01 19.12 -13.72
C THR A 59 9.56 17.79 -14.24
N ASP A 60 10.59 17.26 -13.59
CA ASP A 60 11.02 15.88 -13.80
C ASP A 60 9.92 14.93 -13.27
N PRO A 61 9.35 14.03 -14.09
CA PRO A 61 8.36 13.06 -13.64
C PRO A 61 8.83 12.23 -12.44
N LEU A 62 10.13 11.95 -12.32
CA LEU A 62 10.68 11.19 -11.20
C LEU A 62 10.49 11.91 -9.86
N GLU A 63 10.41 13.24 -9.83
CA GLU A 63 10.11 13.98 -8.60
C GLU A 63 8.64 13.81 -8.17
N ALA A 64 7.77 13.35 -9.08
CA ALA A 64 6.34 13.14 -8.85
C ALA A 64 5.63 14.36 -8.25
N ILE A 65 6.08 15.58 -8.56
CA ILE A 65 5.44 16.82 -8.12
C ILE A 65 4.05 16.90 -8.76
N SER A 66 3.04 17.19 -7.95
CA SER A 66 1.65 17.28 -8.42
C SER A 66 0.98 18.54 -7.90
N ASP A 67 0.36 19.28 -8.81
CA ASP A 67 -0.59 20.36 -8.55
C ASP A 67 -2.04 19.96 -8.92
N HIS A 68 -2.22 18.69 -9.32
CA HIS A 68 -3.49 18.11 -9.69
C HIS A 68 -4.38 17.91 -8.46
N GLN A 69 -5.70 18.10 -8.62
CA GLN A 69 -6.65 17.79 -7.56
C GLN A 69 -6.59 16.29 -7.21
N PRO A 70 -6.45 15.91 -5.92
CA PRO A 70 -6.38 14.51 -5.54
C PRO A 70 -7.47 13.66 -6.17
N VAL A 71 -7.05 12.54 -6.76
CA VAL A 71 -7.92 11.47 -7.25
C VAL A 71 -7.69 10.25 -6.37
N VAL A 72 -8.76 9.68 -5.82
CA VAL A 72 -8.65 8.62 -4.80
C VAL A 72 -9.07 7.25 -5.31
N GLU A 73 -8.55 6.22 -4.66
CA GLU A 73 -8.90 4.82 -4.95
C GLU A 73 -10.43 4.64 -4.95
N GLY A 74 -10.95 4.02 -6.02
CA GLY A 74 -12.38 3.78 -6.20
C GLY A 74 -13.12 4.82 -7.05
N GLU A 75 -12.49 5.95 -7.40
CA GLU A 75 -13.08 6.92 -8.32
C GLU A 75 -12.89 6.52 -9.79
N GLU A 76 -13.87 6.85 -10.64
CA GLU A 76 -13.79 6.56 -12.09
C GLU A 76 -12.54 7.16 -12.75
N ALA A 77 -12.10 8.34 -12.31
CA ALA A 77 -10.90 8.99 -12.82
C ALA A 77 -9.58 8.31 -12.37
N TYR A 78 -9.63 7.48 -11.32
CA TYR A 78 -8.47 6.75 -10.81
C TYR A 78 -8.10 5.58 -11.71
N PHE A 79 -9.12 4.86 -12.19
CA PHE A 79 -8.93 3.56 -12.82
C PHE A 79 -8.12 3.57 -14.13
N PRO A 80 -8.26 4.53 -15.06
CA PRO A 80 -7.44 4.54 -16.27
C PRO A 80 -5.92 4.56 -15.98
N VAL A 81 -5.50 5.31 -14.96
CA VAL A 81 -4.09 5.36 -14.52
C VAL A 81 -3.70 4.05 -13.85
N TYR A 82 -4.58 3.52 -13.00
CA TYR A 82 -4.29 2.32 -12.24
C TYR A 82 -4.25 1.05 -13.09
N ASP A 83 -5.14 0.93 -14.06
CA ASP A 83 -5.19 -0.18 -15.02
C ASP A 83 -3.88 -0.20 -15.85
N ASP A 84 -3.40 0.96 -16.32
CA ASP A 84 -2.10 1.07 -16.98
C ASP A 84 -0.92 0.59 -16.09
N ILE A 85 -0.97 0.90 -14.80
CA ILE A 85 0.05 0.45 -13.83
C ILE A 85 -0.06 -1.06 -13.58
N GLN A 86 -1.26 -1.60 -13.45
CA GLN A 86 -1.51 -3.03 -13.25
C GLN A 86 -0.98 -3.88 -14.41
N ARG A 87 -0.87 -3.32 -15.63
CA ARG A 87 -0.26 -4.00 -16.79
C ARG A 87 1.27 -4.03 -16.78
N LEU A 88 1.95 -3.29 -15.89
CA LEU A 88 3.41 -3.27 -15.85
C LEU A 88 3.98 -4.61 -15.34
N GLU A 89 4.76 -5.29 -16.19
CA GLU A 89 5.47 -6.52 -15.81
C GLU A 89 6.38 -6.30 -14.59
N SER A 90 7.13 -5.19 -14.57
CA SER A 90 8.04 -4.84 -13.47
C SER A 90 7.34 -4.62 -12.13
N PHE A 91 6.06 -4.23 -12.14
CA PHE A 91 5.27 -4.04 -10.92
C PHE A 91 4.99 -5.37 -10.23
N HIS A 92 4.54 -6.37 -10.98
CA HIS A 92 4.26 -7.72 -10.45
C HIS A 92 5.55 -8.52 -10.21
N ALA A 93 6.57 -8.35 -11.05
CA ALA A 93 7.86 -9.01 -10.88
C ALA A 93 8.55 -8.63 -9.56
N LEU A 94 8.30 -7.43 -9.03
CA LEU A 94 8.91 -6.97 -7.78
C LEU A 94 8.49 -7.83 -6.57
N ALA A 95 7.26 -8.36 -6.53
CA ALA A 95 6.81 -9.29 -5.49
C ALA A 95 7.64 -10.61 -5.47
N HIS A 96 8.29 -10.93 -6.57
CA HIS A 96 9.13 -12.11 -6.75
C HIS A 96 10.63 -11.80 -6.63
N HIS A 97 11.00 -10.57 -6.29
CA HIS A 97 12.40 -10.19 -6.17
C HIS A 97 13.14 -11.13 -5.22
N HIS A 98 14.33 -11.58 -5.63
CA HIS A 98 15.07 -12.62 -4.92
C HIS A 98 15.25 -12.30 -3.42
N LYS A 99 15.58 -11.05 -3.08
CA LYS A 99 15.72 -10.63 -1.68
C LYS A 99 14.40 -10.67 -0.90
N LEU A 100 13.29 -10.24 -1.51
CA LEU A 100 11.97 -10.32 -0.87
C LEU A 100 11.58 -11.77 -0.62
N MET A 101 11.80 -12.65 -1.61
CA MET A 101 11.53 -14.07 -1.46
C MET A 101 12.41 -14.74 -0.41
N GLU A 102 13.70 -14.41 -0.33
CA GLU A 102 14.60 -14.88 0.73
C GLU A 102 14.09 -14.49 2.12
N LEU A 103 13.69 -13.22 2.30
CA LEU A 103 13.16 -12.71 3.57
C LEU A 103 11.84 -13.39 3.95
N MET A 104 10.91 -13.52 2.99
CA MET A 104 9.63 -14.18 3.21
C MET A 104 9.81 -15.66 3.51
N GLN A 105 10.73 -16.35 2.82
CA GLN A 105 11.06 -17.75 3.12
C GLN A 105 11.76 -17.93 4.45
N ALA A 106 12.57 -16.96 4.91
CA ALA A 106 13.12 -16.97 6.25
C ALA A 106 12.01 -16.86 7.30
N LEU A 107 11.03 -15.98 7.11
CA LEU A 107 9.94 -15.76 8.07
C LEU A 107 8.88 -16.86 8.04
N LEU A 108 8.33 -17.16 6.87
CA LEU A 108 7.24 -18.12 6.66
C LEU A 108 7.71 -19.55 6.42
N GLY A 109 8.89 -19.74 5.84
CA GLY A 109 9.41 -21.05 5.44
C GLY A 109 9.52 -21.22 3.91
N PRO A 110 10.13 -22.32 3.44
CA PRO A 110 10.58 -22.47 2.05
C PRO A 110 9.46 -22.49 1.02
N SER A 111 8.21 -22.78 1.41
CA SER A 111 7.04 -22.78 0.53
C SER A 111 6.34 -21.42 0.43
N ALA A 112 6.92 -20.36 0.99
CA ALA A 112 6.35 -19.02 0.88
C ALA A 112 6.20 -18.61 -0.60
N PHE A 113 5.06 -18.01 -0.93
CA PHE A 113 4.80 -17.44 -2.25
C PHE A 113 3.97 -16.15 -2.12
N PRO A 114 4.16 -15.16 -3.02
CA PRO A 114 3.33 -13.97 -3.04
C PRO A 114 1.91 -14.31 -3.51
N HIS A 115 0.92 -13.57 -3.06
CA HIS A 115 -0.38 -13.48 -3.73
C HIS A 115 -0.21 -12.73 -5.06
N PRO A 116 -0.92 -13.13 -6.14
CA PRO A 116 -0.84 -12.39 -7.39
C PRO A 116 -1.48 -11.01 -7.30
N LEU A 117 -2.45 -10.80 -6.38
CA LEU A 117 -2.98 -9.48 -6.08
C LEU A 117 -1.86 -8.59 -5.52
N SER A 118 -1.39 -7.67 -6.36
CA SER A 118 -0.38 -6.66 -6.03
C SER A 118 -1.03 -5.29 -5.96
N ILE A 119 -0.63 -4.48 -4.98
CA ILE A 119 -1.17 -3.13 -4.79
C ILE A 119 -0.08 -2.08 -5.00
N CYS A 120 -0.32 -1.15 -5.93
CA CYS A 120 0.39 0.13 -5.98
C CYS A 120 -0.44 1.20 -5.26
N ARG A 121 0.22 2.06 -4.49
CA ARG A 121 -0.41 3.19 -3.79
C ARG A 121 0.04 4.51 -4.43
N LEU A 122 -0.94 5.30 -4.84
CA LEU A 122 -0.76 6.59 -5.52
C LEU A 122 -1.34 7.70 -4.62
N VAL A 123 -0.53 8.21 -3.69
CA VAL A 123 -1.02 9.15 -2.68
C VAL A 123 -0.65 10.57 -3.04
N PHE A 124 -1.65 11.36 -3.43
CA PHE A 124 -1.50 12.77 -3.74
C PHE A 124 -1.11 13.62 -2.51
N PRO A 125 -0.40 14.75 -2.73
CA PRO A 125 -0.33 15.80 -1.72
C PRO A 125 -1.71 16.41 -1.46
N ASP A 126 -1.86 17.18 -0.38
CA ASP A 126 -3.13 17.83 0.00
C ASP A 126 -4.32 16.87 0.14
N ASN A 127 -4.10 15.60 0.48
CA ASN A 127 -5.16 14.60 0.60
C ASN A 127 -5.15 13.87 1.95
N VAL A 128 -4.87 14.62 3.02
CA VAL A 128 -4.70 14.10 4.38
C VAL A 128 -5.87 13.24 4.84
N GLU A 129 -7.09 13.66 4.52
CA GLU A 129 -8.33 12.98 4.93
C GLU A 129 -8.49 11.57 4.35
N TRP A 130 -7.81 11.27 3.24
CA TRP A 130 -7.84 9.96 2.57
C TRP A 130 -6.64 9.07 2.90
N SER A 131 -5.76 9.51 3.81
CA SER A 131 -4.66 8.68 4.29
C SER A 131 -5.22 7.36 4.84
N THR A 132 -4.58 6.24 4.52
CA THR A 132 -4.99 4.92 5.01
C THR A 132 -5.03 4.94 6.55
N PRO A 133 -6.19 4.69 7.17
CA PRO A 133 -6.35 4.84 8.62
C PRO A 133 -5.71 3.65 9.36
N PRO A 134 -5.67 3.67 10.71
CA PRO A 134 -5.30 2.49 11.49
C PRO A 134 -6.12 1.27 11.08
N HIS A 135 -5.46 0.23 10.57
CA HIS A 135 -6.14 -0.99 10.15
C HIS A 135 -5.21 -2.20 10.28
N GLN A 136 -5.80 -3.40 10.14
CA GLN A 136 -5.11 -4.67 9.97
C GLN A 136 -5.34 -5.14 8.52
N ASP A 137 -4.39 -5.89 7.97
CA ASP A 137 -4.46 -6.39 6.59
C ASP A 137 -5.44 -7.56 6.44
N TYR A 138 -5.63 -8.36 7.51
CA TYR A 138 -6.45 -9.57 7.47
C TYR A 138 -7.90 -9.36 6.98
N PRO A 139 -8.68 -8.36 7.44
CA PRO A 139 -10.04 -8.12 6.95
C PRO A 139 -10.16 -7.96 5.43
N ASN A 140 -9.11 -7.47 4.77
CA ASN A 140 -9.04 -7.27 3.32
C ASN A 140 -8.37 -8.44 2.58
N ASN A 141 -7.60 -9.26 3.29
CA ASN A 141 -6.81 -10.38 2.74
C ASN A 141 -7.11 -11.68 3.49
N GLN A 142 -8.39 -12.03 3.57
CA GLN A 142 -8.86 -13.17 4.37
C GLN A 142 -8.27 -14.51 3.89
N GLY A 143 -8.17 -15.46 4.81
CA GLY A 143 -7.47 -16.73 4.60
C GLY A 143 -6.74 -17.13 5.86
N THR A 144 -5.42 -17.32 5.76
CA THR A 144 -4.54 -17.47 6.91
C THR A 144 -4.33 -16.13 7.62
N ARG A 145 -4.27 -16.16 8.96
CA ARG A 145 -3.84 -15.01 9.76
C ARG A 145 -2.33 -14.84 9.75
N ASP A 146 -1.58 -15.90 9.44
CA ASP A 146 -0.11 -15.88 9.35
C ASP A 146 0.39 -15.19 8.07
N LEU A 147 -0.50 -14.54 7.30
CA LEU A 147 -0.16 -13.77 6.11
C LEU A 147 0.81 -12.63 6.49
N LEU A 148 1.86 -12.45 5.68
CA LEU A 148 2.78 -11.32 5.82
C LEU A 148 2.59 -10.34 4.66
N ALA A 149 2.70 -9.05 4.96
CA ALA A 149 2.77 -8.00 3.97
C ALA A 149 4.19 -7.43 3.88
N SER A 150 4.65 -7.10 2.67
CA SER A 150 5.81 -6.21 2.47
C SER A 150 5.35 -4.89 1.90
N TRP A 151 5.88 -3.79 2.43
CA TRP A 151 5.69 -2.44 1.90
C TRP A 151 7.04 -1.84 1.50
N LEU A 152 7.09 -1.23 0.32
CA LEU A 152 8.29 -0.58 -0.22
C LEU A 152 7.92 0.77 -0.82
N PRO A 153 8.61 1.88 -0.45
CA PRO A 153 8.51 3.11 -1.19
C PRO A 153 9.28 2.99 -2.51
N LEU A 154 8.73 3.54 -3.59
CA LEU A 154 9.38 3.54 -4.91
C LEU A 154 10.29 4.75 -5.06
N GLY A 155 11.18 4.98 -4.10
CA GLY A 155 12.02 6.17 -3.96
C GLY A 155 12.20 6.55 -2.50
N ASP A 156 12.94 7.62 -2.23
CA ASP A 156 13.05 8.16 -0.87
C ASP A 156 11.67 8.62 -0.38
N CYS A 157 11.33 8.24 0.85
CA CYS A 157 10.08 8.56 1.49
C CYS A 157 10.36 9.11 2.88
N PRO A 158 10.72 10.41 2.97
CA PRO A 158 10.86 11.09 4.25
C PRO A 158 9.49 11.21 4.94
N ILE A 159 9.51 11.49 6.24
CA ILE A 159 8.32 11.52 7.09
C ILE A 159 7.19 12.41 6.53
N GLU A 160 7.54 13.57 5.95
CA GLU A 160 6.55 14.49 5.37
C GLU A 160 5.89 13.97 4.10
N LEU A 161 6.47 12.97 3.43
CA LEU A 161 5.88 12.32 2.25
C LEU A 161 4.84 11.27 2.65
N GLY A 162 4.72 10.94 3.93
CA GLY A 162 3.71 10.03 4.46
C GLY A 162 4.06 8.55 4.31
N PRO A 163 5.16 8.07 4.94
CA PRO A 163 5.48 6.64 5.03
C PRO A 163 4.46 5.90 5.91
N LEU A 164 4.64 4.59 6.09
CA LEU A 164 3.82 3.83 7.04
C LEU A 164 4.25 4.08 8.49
N ALA A 165 3.27 4.03 9.39
CA ALA A 165 3.48 3.90 10.81
C ALA A 165 2.91 2.57 11.30
N ILE A 166 3.66 1.89 12.18
CA ILE A 166 3.33 0.59 12.79
C ILE A 166 3.03 0.79 14.27
N LEU A 167 1.94 0.21 14.76
CA LEU A 167 1.70 0.09 16.20
C LEU A 167 2.40 -1.18 16.69
N LYS A 168 3.61 -1.01 17.23
CA LYS A 168 4.50 -2.12 17.59
C LYS A 168 3.83 -3.07 18.59
N GLY A 169 3.89 -4.38 18.33
CA GLY A 169 3.35 -5.42 19.21
C GLY A 169 1.83 -5.64 19.12
N SER A 170 1.10 -4.82 18.36
CA SER A 170 -0.37 -4.87 18.26
C SER A 170 -0.91 -6.19 17.70
N GLN A 171 -0.14 -6.93 16.91
CA GLN A 171 -0.52 -8.24 16.38
C GLN A 171 -0.82 -9.27 17.48
N GLN A 172 -0.26 -9.08 18.68
CA GLN A 172 -0.47 -9.97 19.82
C GLN A 172 -1.85 -9.77 20.48
N LEU A 173 -2.54 -8.66 20.16
CA LEU A 173 -3.83 -8.29 20.75
C LEU A 173 -5.02 -8.83 19.95
N GLY A 174 -4.77 -9.54 18.85
CA GLY A 174 -5.77 -10.21 18.04
C GLY A 174 -6.41 -9.31 16.97
N LEU A 175 -7.49 -9.82 16.36
CA LEU A 175 -8.23 -9.11 15.31
C LEU A 175 -9.19 -8.10 15.95
N LEU A 176 -9.19 -6.88 15.42
CA LEU A 176 -9.99 -5.77 15.93
C LEU A 176 -11.32 -5.60 15.18
N PRO A 177 -12.36 -5.10 15.87
CA PRO A 177 -13.57 -4.64 15.20
C PRO A 177 -13.27 -3.41 14.33
N LEU A 178 -14.06 -3.24 13.28
CA LEU A 178 -13.93 -2.16 12.32
C LEU A 178 -15.09 -1.16 12.46
N THR A 179 -14.80 0.10 12.16
CA THR A 179 -15.77 1.19 12.01
C THR A 179 -15.45 1.98 10.74
N PHE A 180 -16.38 2.80 10.27
CA PHE A 180 -16.19 3.64 9.10
C PHE A 180 -15.02 4.62 9.25
N SER A 181 -14.34 4.87 8.13
CA SER A 181 -13.38 5.96 7.95
C SER A 181 -13.45 6.46 6.51
N LEU A 182 -13.10 7.73 6.25
CA LEU A 182 -12.96 8.21 4.87
C LEU A 182 -11.72 7.67 4.16
N GLY A 183 -10.70 7.24 4.90
CA GLY A 183 -9.44 6.80 4.31
C GLY A 183 -9.59 5.55 3.45
N ALA A 184 -8.51 5.20 2.73
CA ALA A 184 -8.49 4.05 1.83
C ALA A 184 -9.10 2.78 2.48
N GLY A 185 -9.99 2.11 1.75
CA GLY A 185 -10.76 0.94 2.23
C GLY A 185 -12.01 1.28 3.04
N HIS A 186 -12.25 2.55 3.36
CA HIS A 186 -13.40 3.07 4.10
C HIS A 186 -13.62 2.49 5.51
N ARG A 187 -12.61 1.85 6.08
CA ARG A 187 -12.66 1.16 7.38
C ARG A 187 -11.43 1.48 8.20
N GLN A 188 -11.59 1.53 9.51
CA GLN A 188 -10.49 1.60 10.46
C GLN A 188 -10.75 0.69 11.66
N CYS A 189 -9.68 0.21 12.28
CA CYS A 189 -9.75 -0.51 13.54
C CYS A 189 -10.22 0.41 14.67
N VAL A 190 -11.12 -0.10 15.50
CA VAL A 190 -11.43 0.51 16.80
C VAL A 190 -10.37 0.03 17.79
N LEU A 191 -9.50 0.95 18.20
CA LEU A 191 -8.42 0.68 19.15
C LEU A 191 -8.97 0.75 20.58
N ASP A 192 -8.70 -0.26 21.40
CA ASP A 192 -9.07 -0.27 22.83
C ASP A 192 -7.91 0.21 23.73
N GLU A 193 -8.14 0.30 25.04
CA GLU A 193 -7.16 0.77 26.03
C GLU A 193 -5.80 0.06 25.92
N ARG A 194 -5.78 -1.24 25.56
CA ARG A 194 -4.54 -2.02 25.42
C ARG A 194 -3.69 -1.54 24.24
N HIS A 195 -4.33 -0.99 23.21
CA HIS A 195 -3.66 -0.45 22.03
C HIS A 195 -3.16 0.98 22.27
N GLU A 196 -3.84 1.74 23.14
CA GLU A 196 -3.42 3.09 23.54
C GLU A 196 -2.13 3.07 24.36
N GLU A 197 -1.84 1.96 25.05
CA GLU A 197 -0.58 1.71 25.76
C GLU A 197 0.60 1.38 24.83
N LEU A 198 0.34 1.06 23.56
CA LEU A 198 1.38 0.73 22.58
C LEU A 198 1.93 1.98 21.88
N GLU A 199 3.15 1.86 21.37
CA GLU A 199 3.82 2.96 20.68
C GLU A 199 3.71 2.84 19.15
N TRP A 200 3.42 3.97 18.50
CA TRP A 200 3.51 4.11 17.05
C TRP A 200 4.96 4.36 16.63
N HIS A 201 5.45 3.57 15.68
CA HIS A 201 6.78 3.69 15.08
C HIS A 201 6.70 4.05 13.60
N SER A 202 7.56 4.95 13.13
CA SER A 202 7.79 5.24 11.71
C SER A 202 9.26 5.61 11.50
N ALA A 203 9.67 5.90 10.27
CA ALA A 203 11.04 6.31 9.94
C ALA A 203 11.07 7.10 8.64
N ASP A 204 12.18 7.79 8.40
CA ASP A 204 12.55 8.20 7.05
C ASP A 204 13.08 6.98 6.27
N PHE A 205 12.45 6.69 5.14
CA PHE A 205 12.85 5.60 4.26
C PHE A 205 13.70 6.14 3.11
N ALA A 206 14.76 5.41 2.78
CA ALA A 206 15.48 5.58 1.52
C ALA A 206 14.98 4.57 0.48
N ALA A 207 15.19 4.86 -0.80
CA ALA A 207 15.02 3.86 -1.84
C ALA A 207 15.85 2.60 -1.52
N GLY A 208 15.20 1.45 -1.50
CA GLY A 208 15.80 0.16 -1.16
C GLY A 208 15.45 -0.33 0.24
N ASP A 209 14.95 0.54 1.10
CA ASP A 209 14.39 0.16 2.39
C ASP A 209 13.04 -0.54 2.21
N LEU A 210 12.71 -1.45 3.12
CA LEU A 210 11.42 -2.15 3.12
C LEU A 210 10.93 -2.42 4.54
N LEU A 211 9.61 -2.60 4.64
CA LEU A 211 8.92 -2.97 5.86
C LEU A 211 8.17 -4.28 5.64
N ILE A 212 8.36 -5.27 6.50
CA ILE A 212 7.57 -6.52 6.51
C ILE A 212 6.76 -6.53 7.79
N PHE A 213 5.48 -6.84 7.75
CA PHE A 213 4.63 -6.89 8.94
C PHE A 213 3.56 -7.98 8.85
N HIS A 214 3.09 -8.41 10.02
CA HIS A 214 2.06 -9.44 10.14
C HIS A 214 0.67 -8.89 9.75
N SER A 215 -0.22 -9.72 9.21
CA SER A 215 -1.56 -9.28 8.79
C SER A 215 -2.43 -8.69 9.91
N LEU A 216 -2.10 -9.00 11.17
CA LEU A 216 -2.74 -8.46 12.37
C LEU A 216 -1.98 -7.27 12.99
N THR A 217 -0.84 -6.87 12.44
CA THR A 217 -0.15 -5.67 12.90
C THR A 217 -0.96 -4.44 12.50
N VAL A 218 -1.42 -3.68 13.48
CA VAL A 218 -2.11 -2.41 13.25
C VAL A 218 -1.13 -1.42 12.66
N HIS A 219 -1.49 -0.86 11.50
CA HIS A 219 -0.68 0.11 10.79
C HIS A 219 -1.53 1.16 10.09
N ARG A 220 -0.90 2.27 9.72
CA ARG A 220 -1.56 3.38 8.98
C ARG A 220 -0.56 4.08 8.08
N ALA A 221 -1.05 4.79 7.07
CA ALA A 221 -0.25 5.75 6.35
C ALA A 221 -0.18 7.07 7.14
N LEU A 222 1.00 7.68 7.20
CA LEU A 222 1.13 9.06 7.66
C LEU A 222 0.66 10.02 6.55
N PRO A 223 0.21 11.23 6.92
CA PRO A 223 -0.26 12.19 5.94
C PRO A 223 0.86 12.65 5.01
N ASN A 224 0.55 12.76 3.72
CA ASN A 224 1.44 13.42 2.75
C ASN A 224 1.28 14.94 2.87
N LEU A 225 2.28 15.58 3.47
CA LEU A 225 2.35 17.02 3.71
C LEU A 225 3.31 17.73 2.74
N SER A 226 3.82 17.00 1.75
CA SER A 226 4.72 17.51 0.72
C SER A 226 3.94 18.07 -0.49
N ASN A 227 4.66 18.41 -1.57
CA ASN A 227 4.09 18.72 -2.89
C ASN A 227 4.28 17.57 -3.91
N ARG A 228 4.74 16.40 -3.46
CA ARG A 228 5.04 15.23 -4.29
C ARG A 228 4.01 14.14 -4.03
N MET A 229 3.71 13.32 -5.03
CA MET A 229 2.96 12.09 -4.81
C MET A 229 3.85 11.07 -4.09
N ARG A 230 3.31 10.39 -3.07
CA ARG A 230 3.93 9.21 -2.49
C ARG A 230 3.56 7.98 -3.30
N LEU A 231 4.58 7.34 -3.86
CA LEU A 231 4.46 6.12 -4.65
C LEU A 231 5.05 4.97 -3.86
N SER A 232 4.27 3.93 -3.62
CA SER A 232 4.73 2.72 -2.93
C SER A 232 4.01 1.50 -3.47
N VAL A 233 4.51 0.33 -3.09
CA VAL A 233 3.89 -0.96 -3.40
C VAL A 233 3.71 -1.76 -2.12
N ASP A 234 2.66 -2.56 -2.08
CA ASP A 234 2.45 -3.54 -1.03
C ASP A 234 2.02 -4.91 -1.58
N PHE A 235 2.75 -5.94 -1.16
CA PHE A 235 2.61 -7.34 -1.60
C PHE A 235 2.32 -8.24 -0.40
N ARG A 236 1.54 -9.30 -0.59
CA ARG A 236 1.14 -10.23 0.47
C ARG A 236 1.69 -11.61 0.19
N TYR A 237 2.09 -12.34 1.22
CA TYR A 237 2.77 -13.64 1.13
C TYR A 237 2.20 -14.61 2.15
N GLN A 238 2.06 -15.87 1.73
CA GLN A 238 1.68 -16.98 2.60
C GLN A 238 2.49 -18.23 2.26
N ARG A 239 2.36 -19.27 3.08
CA ARG A 239 2.87 -20.61 2.76
C ARG A 239 1.89 -21.37 1.87
N GLU A 240 2.41 -22.35 1.15
CA GLU A 240 1.55 -23.39 0.58
C GLU A 240 0.77 -24.16 1.66
N HIS A 241 -0.38 -24.70 1.26
CA HIS A 241 -1.40 -25.42 2.04
C HIS A 241 -2.20 -24.57 3.03
N GLU A 242 -1.84 -23.30 3.20
CA GLU A 242 -2.65 -22.32 3.94
C GLU A 242 -3.85 -21.84 3.12
N ALA A 243 -4.83 -21.27 3.83
CA ALA A 243 -6.03 -20.76 3.21
C ALA A 243 -5.84 -19.35 2.64
N LEU A 244 -6.53 -19.06 1.54
CA LEU A 244 -6.75 -17.73 0.98
C LEU A 244 -8.18 -17.63 0.45
N THR A 245 -8.61 -16.43 0.11
CA THR A 245 -9.88 -16.19 -0.59
C THR A 245 -9.65 -15.97 -2.07
N GLU A 246 -10.68 -16.22 -2.89
CA GLU A 246 -10.58 -16.07 -4.35
C GLU A 246 -10.17 -14.65 -4.76
N GLN A 247 -10.58 -13.63 -3.99
CA GLN A 247 -10.18 -12.24 -4.21
C GLN A 247 -8.66 -12.07 -4.29
N SER A 248 -7.88 -12.76 -3.44
CA SER A 248 -6.42 -12.70 -3.45
C SER A 248 -5.79 -13.23 -4.74
N LEU A 249 -6.55 -13.97 -5.57
CA LEU A 249 -6.11 -14.53 -6.84
C LEU A 249 -6.49 -13.66 -8.04
N LEU A 250 -7.25 -12.59 -7.84
CA LEU A 250 -7.71 -11.68 -8.88
C LEU A 250 -6.83 -10.42 -8.92
N PRO A 251 -6.76 -9.71 -10.05
CA PRO A 251 -6.14 -8.39 -10.08
C PRO A 251 -6.80 -7.45 -9.08
N HIS A 252 -6.07 -6.46 -8.57
CA HIS A 252 -6.64 -5.49 -7.63
C HIS A 252 -7.82 -4.75 -8.27
N PHE A 253 -8.93 -4.62 -7.52
CA PHE A 253 -10.26 -4.17 -7.99
C PHE A 253 -10.97 -5.08 -9.02
N ASN A 254 -10.34 -6.16 -9.49
CA ASN A 254 -10.91 -7.11 -10.46
C ASN A 254 -11.53 -6.44 -11.70
N ARG A 255 -10.90 -5.36 -12.18
CA ARG A 255 -11.35 -4.61 -13.37
C ARG A 255 -10.80 -5.16 -14.67
N GLU A 256 -9.64 -5.82 -14.59
CA GLU A 256 -8.99 -6.48 -15.70
C GLU A 256 -8.89 -7.98 -15.46
N SER A 257 -8.77 -8.75 -16.55
CA SER A 257 -8.36 -10.15 -16.48
C SER A 257 -6.83 -10.26 -16.46
N TRP A 258 -6.33 -11.36 -15.90
CA TRP A 258 -4.90 -11.68 -15.99
C TRP A 258 -4.40 -11.79 -17.42
N ASP A 259 -5.20 -12.34 -18.35
CA ASP A 259 -4.84 -12.38 -19.77
C ASP A 259 -4.65 -10.98 -20.38
N SER A 260 -5.42 -9.98 -19.95
CA SER A 260 -5.24 -8.57 -20.34
C SER A 260 -3.95 -8.00 -19.77
N ILE A 261 -3.73 -8.22 -18.47
CA ILE A 261 -2.54 -7.73 -17.74
C ILE A 261 -1.25 -8.27 -18.34
N TYR A 262 -1.23 -9.55 -18.74
CA TYR A 262 -0.05 -10.22 -19.27
C TYR A 262 0.27 -9.87 -20.72
N GLN A 263 -0.56 -9.09 -21.41
CA GLN A 263 -0.28 -8.69 -22.79
C GLN A 263 1.04 -7.91 -22.86
N GLY A 264 1.95 -8.39 -23.69
CA GLY A 264 3.26 -7.76 -23.89
C GLY A 264 4.31 -8.10 -22.84
N TRP A 265 3.99 -8.93 -21.84
CA TRP A 265 4.99 -9.40 -20.89
C TRP A 265 6.00 -10.32 -21.56
N SER A 266 7.27 -10.12 -21.22
CA SER A 266 8.40 -10.91 -21.69
C SER A 266 8.63 -12.15 -20.82
N ASN A 267 8.45 -12.05 -19.50
CA ASN A 267 8.61 -13.16 -18.58
C ASN A 267 7.31 -13.94 -18.36
N THR A 268 7.13 -15.02 -19.12
CA THR A 268 5.96 -15.89 -18.97
C THR A 268 5.98 -16.76 -17.71
N SER A 269 7.13 -16.88 -17.02
CA SER A 269 7.22 -17.73 -15.81
C SER A 269 6.44 -17.15 -14.61
N LEU A 270 6.18 -15.84 -14.63
CA LEU A 270 5.36 -15.14 -13.64
C LEU A 270 3.87 -15.17 -13.96
N GLN A 271 3.47 -15.62 -15.15
CA GLN A 271 2.06 -15.68 -15.52
C GLN A 271 1.41 -16.88 -14.84
N TYR A 272 0.32 -16.64 -14.10
CA TYR A 272 -0.44 -17.70 -13.44
C TYR A 272 0.37 -18.62 -12.51
N TYR A 273 1.54 -18.18 -11.99
CA TYR A 273 2.43 -19.02 -11.19
C TYR A 273 1.75 -19.66 -9.97
N TRP A 274 0.76 -18.96 -9.40
CA TRP A 274 0.00 -19.44 -8.25
C TRP A 274 -0.84 -20.67 -8.57
N LYS A 275 -1.23 -20.92 -9.83
CA LYS A 275 -1.94 -22.15 -10.21
C LYS A 275 -1.10 -23.42 -9.98
N ASN A 276 0.22 -23.27 -9.86
CA ASN A 276 1.15 -24.34 -9.54
C ASN A 276 1.45 -24.46 -8.04
N LYS A 277 0.72 -23.72 -7.19
CA LYS A 277 0.85 -23.73 -5.73
C LYS A 277 -0.30 -24.49 -5.10
N SER A 278 -0.03 -25.10 -3.95
CA SER A 278 -1.06 -25.74 -3.13
C SER A 278 -1.62 -24.72 -2.13
N TYR A 279 -2.94 -24.54 -2.08
CA TYR A 279 -3.61 -23.72 -1.07
C TYR A 279 -5.07 -24.15 -0.92
N LYS A 280 -5.73 -23.67 0.13
CA LYS A 280 -7.17 -23.89 0.36
C LYS A 280 -7.93 -22.62 0.04
N LEU A 281 -9.05 -22.74 -0.69
CA LEU A 281 -9.96 -21.62 -0.89
C LEU A 281 -10.97 -21.59 0.25
N ASN A 282 -10.99 -20.48 0.97
CA ASN A 282 -12.04 -20.16 1.92
C ASN A 282 -13.08 -19.25 1.26
N ALA A 283 -14.32 -19.35 1.73
CA ALA A 283 -15.35 -18.37 1.39
C ALA A 283 -14.98 -17.02 1.99
N TRP A 284 -15.26 -15.96 1.24
CA TRP A 284 -15.16 -14.59 1.73
C TRP A 284 -16.24 -14.33 2.79
N ASP A 285 -15.82 -13.79 3.93
CA ASP A 285 -16.71 -13.34 4.98
C ASP A 285 -17.00 -11.84 4.80
N SER A 286 -18.21 -11.52 4.32
CA SER A 286 -18.63 -10.13 4.12
C SER A 286 -18.84 -9.36 5.42
N SER A 287 -19.00 -10.04 6.55
CA SER A 287 -19.33 -9.39 7.83
C SER A 287 -18.25 -8.43 8.31
N PHE A 288 -16.97 -8.66 7.94
CA PHE A 288 -15.89 -7.72 8.20
C PHE A 288 -16.07 -6.38 7.48
N GLN A 289 -16.81 -6.35 6.38
CA GLN A 289 -17.03 -5.17 5.55
C GLN A 289 -18.42 -4.56 5.75
N GLU A 290 -19.30 -5.18 6.51
CA GLU A 290 -20.65 -4.65 6.76
C GLU A 290 -20.57 -3.48 7.77
N LEU A 291 -21.17 -2.34 7.42
CA LEU A 291 -21.31 -1.20 8.34
C LEU A 291 -22.69 -1.22 8.99
N PRO A 292 -22.81 -0.87 10.27
CA PRO A 292 -24.08 -0.50 10.86
C PRO A 292 -24.72 0.68 10.09
N GLU A 293 -26.05 0.69 9.97
CA GLU A 293 -26.80 1.73 9.23
C GLU A 293 -26.47 3.16 9.71
N GLU A 294 -26.22 3.34 11.00
CA GLU A 294 -25.86 4.64 11.58
C GLU A 294 -24.51 5.16 11.05
N GLU A 295 -23.54 4.27 10.84
CA GLU A 295 -22.24 4.62 10.28
C GLU A 295 -22.33 4.94 8.78
N TRP A 296 -23.28 4.33 8.06
CA TRP A 296 -23.56 4.67 6.67
C TRP A 296 -23.98 6.13 6.51
N GLN A 297 -24.91 6.62 7.33
CA GLN A 297 -25.33 8.03 7.28
C GLN A 297 -24.20 9.00 7.61
N GLU A 298 -23.35 8.63 8.57
CA GLU A 298 -22.18 9.44 8.91
C GLU A 298 -21.14 9.42 7.78
N SER A 299 -20.96 8.28 7.11
CA SER A 299 -20.07 8.16 5.94
C SER A 299 -20.42 9.14 4.82
N LEU A 300 -21.72 9.27 4.51
CA LEU A 300 -22.21 10.19 3.49
C LEU A 300 -21.94 11.64 3.88
N LYS A 301 -22.16 12.01 5.15
CA LYS A 301 -21.87 13.36 5.65
C LYS A 301 -20.39 13.69 5.58
N GLN A 302 -19.53 12.74 5.98
CA GLN A 302 -18.09 12.91 5.91
C GLN A 302 -17.62 13.09 4.46
N ARG A 303 -18.14 12.28 3.52
CA ARG A 303 -17.82 12.40 2.10
C ARG A 303 -18.23 13.76 1.53
N ILE A 304 -19.46 14.20 1.80
CA ILE A 304 -19.96 15.53 1.38
C ILE A 304 -19.08 16.66 1.94
N ARG A 305 -18.64 16.53 3.21
CA ARG A 305 -17.75 17.53 3.82
C ARG A 305 -16.39 17.55 3.12
N TYR A 306 -15.81 16.38 2.87
CA TYR A 306 -14.55 16.24 2.13
C TYR A 306 -14.66 16.89 0.74
N ASP A 307 -15.64 16.49 -0.07
CA ASP A 307 -15.81 17.00 -1.44
C ASP A 307 -15.97 18.54 -1.45
N ARG A 308 -16.72 19.09 -0.48
CA ARG A 308 -16.87 20.55 -0.31
C ARG A 308 -15.56 21.23 0.05
N GLN A 309 -14.80 20.68 0.99
CA GLN A 309 -13.51 21.24 1.41
C GLN A 309 -12.48 21.17 0.27
N LEU A 310 -12.48 20.08 -0.48
CA LEU A 310 -11.62 19.89 -1.64
C LEU A 310 -11.94 20.93 -2.73
N ALA A 311 -13.22 21.07 -3.10
CA ALA A 311 -13.66 22.07 -4.07
C ALA A 311 -13.29 23.50 -3.64
N GLN A 312 -13.42 23.83 -2.36
CA GLN A 312 -13.03 25.15 -1.83
C GLN A 312 -11.52 25.39 -1.92
N ARG A 313 -10.69 24.38 -1.63
CA ARG A 313 -9.22 24.48 -1.72
C ARG A 313 -8.78 24.77 -3.16
N TYR A 314 -9.34 24.05 -4.12
CA TYR A 314 -8.95 24.19 -5.52
C TYR A 314 -9.59 25.40 -6.23
N ALA A 315 -10.79 25.84 -5.83
CA ALA A 315 -11.34 27.11 -6.28
C ALA A 315 -10.46 28.32 -5.86
N LYS A 316 -9.91 28.29 -4.64
CA LYS A 316 -8.97 29.33 -4.17
C LYS A 316 -7.63 29.31 -4.91
N ARG A 317 -7.12 28.13 -5.30
CA ARG A 317 -5.90 28.01 -6.13
C ARG A 317 -6.12 28.60 -7.53
N GLY A 318 -7.24 28.26 -8.17
CA GLY A 318 -7.61 28.84 -9.47
C GLY A 318 -7.75 30.35 -9.45
N ALA A 319 -8.30 30.91 -8.36
CA ALA A 319 -8.44 32.37 -8.19
C ALA A 319 -7.11 33.11 -7.92
N ASN A 320 -6.08 32.42 -7.42
CA ASN A 320 -4.77 33.00 -7.09
C ASN A 320 -3.69 32.74 -8.16
N THR A 321 -4.04 32.07 -9.26
CA THR A 321 -3.11 31.89 -10.40
C THR A 321 -3.21 33.15 -11.27
N PRO A 322 -2.17 33.99 -11.41
CA PRO A 322 -2.23 35.13 -12.31
C PRO A 322 -2.51 34.61 -13.71
N GLU A 323 -3.49 35.19 -14.41
CA GLU A 323 -3.68 34.97 -15.85
C GLU A 323 -2.30 35.13 -16.52
N GLN A 324 -1.76 34.05 -17.08
CA GLN A 324 -0.60 34.15 -17.94
C GLN A 324 -1.01 35.02 -19.12
N GLY A 325 -0.50 36.26 -19.10
CA GLY A 325 -0.89 37.31 -20.01
C GLY A 325 -0.75 36.87 -21.46
N SER A 326 -1.81 37.10 -22.21
CA SER A 326 -1.82 37.15 -23.66
C SER A 326 -0.72 38.11 -24.12
N ILE A 327 0.38 37.58 -24.65
CA ILE A 327 1.35 38.38 -25.40
C ILE A 327 0.89 38.34 -26.86
N ASN A 328 0.39 39.48 -27.32
CA ASN A 328 0.14 39.81 -28.73
C ASN A 328 1.42 39.81 -29.56
#